data_AF-F0QWD7-F1
#
_entry.id   AF-F0QWD7-F1
#
_cell.length_a   1.000
_cell.length_b   1.000
_cell.length_c   1.000
_cell.angle_alpha   90.00
_cell.angle_beta   90.00
_cell.angle_gamma   90.00
#
_symmetry.space_group_name_H-M   'P 1'
#
loop_
_entity.id
_entity.type
_entity.pdbx_description
1 polymer ?
#
loop_
_entity_poly.entity_id
_entity_poly.type
_entity_poly.pdbx_seq_one_letter_code
_entity_poly.pdbx_strand_id
1 'polypeptide(L)'
;MEIKLDPEEEYVIMPLSVLERILRYATVVCQEHCPAGRDPATCPYIVNLTKQIGLSPPPCINDYGEYRQETFRTMIRDLERKYGMSIEEFINTVRRRKPRSLEEQTDFMEATFYLGVLKELSNTKSIYVTKGYNISVKEAVAIR
;
A
#
# COMPACT_ATOMS: atom_id res chain seq x y z
N MET A 1 -25.52 -8.72 -3.46
CA MET A 1 -25.16 -7.50 -2.70
C MET A 1 -25.05 -6.38 -3.70
N GLU A 2 -25.84 -5.32 -3.53
CA GLU A 2 -25.79 -4.15 -4.43
C GLU A 2 -24.64 -3.24 -3.98
N ILE A 3 -23.74 -2.91 -4.91
CA ILE A 3 -22.63 -2.00 -4.65
C ILE A 3 -23.13 -0.58 -4.88
N LYS A 4 -23.03 0.28 -3.85
CA LYS A 4 -23.30 1.71 -3.98
C LYS A 4 -21.99 2.45 -4.25
N LEU A 5 -21.87 3.04 -5.43
CA LEU A 5 -20.75 3.88 -5.82
C LEU A 5 -21.03 5.35 -5.44
N ASP A 6 -19.97 6.12 -5.21
CA ASP A 6 -20.08 7.56 -4.99
C ASP A 6 -20.42 8.26 -6.33
N PRO A 7 -21.55 8.98 -6.44
CA PRO A 7 -21.95 9.61 -7.70
C PRO A 7 -21.00 10.71 -8.19
N GLU A 8 -20.19 11.30 -7.30
CA GLU A 8 -19.25 12.39 -7.65
C GLU A 8 -17.83 11.87 -7.94
N GLU A 9 -17.57 10.58 -7.76
CA GLU A 9 -16.27 9.97 -8.04
C GLU A 9 -16.18 9.44 -9.47
N GLU A 10 -15.06 9.71 -10.15
CA GLU A 10 -14.76 9.10 -11.44
C GLU A 10 -14.24 7.67 -11.26
N TYR A 11 -14.85 6.71 -11.96
CA TYR A 11 -14.45 5.30 -11.94
C TYR A 11 -13.88 4.86 -13.29
N VAL A 12 -12.81 4.08 -13.25
CA VAL A 12 -12.23 3.44 -14.43
C VAL A 12 -12.76 2.02 -14.57
N ILE A 13 -13.32 1.71 -15.73
CA ILE A 13 -13.64 0.34 -16.14
C ILE A 13 -12.59 -0.12 -17.13
N MET A 14 -11.83 -1.15 -16.77
CA MET A 14 -10.80 -1.71 -17.64
C MET A 14 -10.84 -3.23 -17.66
N PRO A 15 -10.47 -3.89 -18.77
CA PRO A 15 -10.32 -5.33 -18.80
C PRO A 15 -9.27 -5.78 -17.79
N LEU A 16 -9.53 -6.90 -17.12
CA LEU A 16 -8.61 -7.46 -16.12
C LEU A 16 -7.21 -7.72 -16.69
N SER A 17 -7.12 -8.11 -17.96
CA SER A 17 -5.85 -8.33 -18.66
C SER A 17 -5.02 -7.06 -18.84
N VAL A 18 -5.65 -5.88 -18.91
CA VAL A 18 -4.94 -4.60 -18.96
C VAL A 18 -4.42 -4.24 -17.58
N LEU A 19 -5.26 -4.38 -16.54
CA LEU A 19 -4.84 -4.17 -15.15
C LEU A 19 -3.68 -5.10 -14.77
N GLU A 20 -3.71 -6.36 -15.20
CA GLU A 20 -2.64 -7.33 -14.97
C GLU A 20 -1.31 -6.84 -15.54
N ARG A 21 -1.31 -6.30 -16.77
CA ARG A 21 -0.10 -5.74 -17.40
C ARG A 21 0.46 -4.55 -16.63
N ILE A 22 -0.40 -3.65 -16.18
CA ILE A 22 -0.02 -2.48 -15.36
C ILE A 22 0.58 -2.95 -14.04
N LEU A 23 -0.04 -3.91 -13.36
CA LEU A 23 0.44 -4.43 -12.09
C LEU A 23 1.78 -5.14 -12.22
N ARG A 24 1.97 -5.96 -13.28
CA ARG A 24 3.28 -6.58 -13.55
C ARG A 24 4.36 -5.53 -13.68
N TYR A 25 4.10 -4.46 -14.43
CA TYR A 25 5.05 -3.34 -14.56
C TYR A 25 5.31 -2.65 -13.22
N ALA A 26 4.26 -2.35 -12.45
CA ALA A 26 4.38 -1.72 -11.14
C ALA A 26 5.18 -2.59 -10.14
N THR A 27 5.00 -3.91 -10.18
CA THR A 27 5.71 -4.84 -9.27
C THR A 27 7.20 -4.95 -9.55
N VAL A 28 7.67 -4.60 -10.75
CA VAL A 28 9.13 -4.49 -11.03
C VAL A 28 9.74 -3.39 -10.17
N VAL A 29 9.04 -2.25 -10.01
CA VAL A 29 9.49 -1.17 -9.13
C VAL A 29 9.62 -1.66 -7.69
N CYS A 30 8.72 -2.53 -7.23
CA CYS A 30 8.78 -3.13 -5.89
C CYS A 30 9.98 -4.06 -5.69
N GLN A 31 10.52 -4.66 -6.75
CA GLN A 31 11.68 -5.56 -6.68
C GLN A 31 13.00 -4.78 -6.73
N GLU A 32 13.06 -3.70 -7.50
CA GLU A 32 14.30 -2.99 -7.83
C GLU A 32 14.55 -1.73 -6.97
N HIS A 33 13.53 -1.21 -6.27
CA HIS A 33 13.65 0.06 -5.53
C HIS A 33 13.61 -0.10 -4.01
N CYS A 34 14.45 0.70 -3.33
CA CYS A 34 14.50 0.86 -1.88
C CYS A 34 13.11 1.25 -1.31
N PRO A 35 12.69 0.72 -0.14
CA PRO A 35 11.44 1.09 0.52
C PRO A 35 11.22 2.59 0.69
N ALA A 36 12.29 3.39 0.84
CA ALA A 36 12.21 4.85 0.94
C ALA A 36 11.59 5.54 -0.29
N GLY A 37 11.66 4.91 -1.47
CA GLY A 37 11.05 5.41 -2.71
C GLY A 37 9.62 4.92 -2.93
N ARG A 38 9.05 4.14 -2.00
CA ARG A 38 7.71 3.56 -2.15
C ARG A 38 6.67 4.48 -1.52
N ASP A 39 5.53 4.58 -2.19
CA ASP A 39 4.36 5.26 -1.64
C ASP A 39 3.57 4.31 -0.73
N PRO A 40 3.46 4.58 0.59
CA PRO A 40 2.69 3.79 1.53
C PRO A 40 1.21 3.65 1.16
N ALA A 41 0.63 4.64 0.46
CA ALA A 41 -0.77 4.61 0.03
C ALA A 41 -1.01 3.60 -1.09
N THR A 42 -0.02 3.41 -1.96
CA THR A 42 -0.12 2.52 -3.12
C THR A 42 0.10 1.04 -2.76
N CYS A 43 0.94 0.76 -1.76
CA CYS A 43 1.37 -0.61 -1.44
C CYS A 43 0.22 -1.57 -1.06
N PRO A 44 -0.76 -1.18 -0.21
CA PRO A 44 -1.91 -2.04 0.11
C PRO A 44 -2.72 -2.43 -1.13
N TYR A 45 -2.90 -1.51 -2.08
CA TYR A 45 -3.63 -1.80 -3.31
C TYR A 45 -2.91 -2.81 -4.18
N ILE A 46 -1.59 -2.69 -4.36
CA ILE A 46 -0.81 -3.65 -5.15
C ILE A 46 -0.91 -5.06 -4.54
N VAL A 47 -0.73 -5.18 -3.23
CA VAL A 47 -0.81 -6.47 -2.52
C VAL A 47 -2.21 -7.08 -2.63
N ASN A 48 -3.25 -6.30 -2.40
CA ASN A 48 -4.63 -6.78 -2.53
C ASN A 48 -4.98 -7.17 -3.97
N LEU A 49 -4.62 -6.35 -4.95
CA LEU A 49 -4.89 -6.61 -6.36
C LEU A 49 -4.18 -7.86 -6.86
N THR A 50 -2.87 -7.99 -6.60
CA THR A 50 -2.09 -9.17 -7.02
C THR A 50 -2.68 -10.47 -6.46
N LYS A 51 -3.11 -10.46 -5.19
CA LYS A 51 -3.81 -11.60 -4.57
C LYS A 51 -5.13 -11.90 -5.27
N GLN A 52 -5.96 -10.89 -5.53
CA GLN A 52 -7.29 -11.10 -6.12
C GLN A 52 -7.24 -11.62 -7.56
N ILE A 53 -6.24 -11.20 -8.33
CA ILE A 53 -6.15 -11.56 -9.76
C ILE A 53 -5.23 -12.76 -10.02
N GLY A 54 -4.67 -13.37 -8.96
CA GLY A 54 -3.82 -14.56 -9.06
C GLY A 54 -2.40 -14.30 -9.57
N LEU A 55 -1.87 -13.08 -9.39
CA LEU A 55 -0.46 -12.80 -9.65
C LEU A 55 0.41 -13.23 -8.46
N SER A 56 1.70 -13.47 -8.74
CA SER A 56 2.69 -13.65 -7.69
C SER A 56 2.71 -12.43 -6.76
N PRO A 57 2.76 -12.64 -5.44
CA PRO A 57 2.77 -11.53 -4.49
C PRO A 57 4.08 -10.73 -4.63
N PRO A 58 4.04 -9.42 -4.33
CA PRO A 58 5.26 -8.61 -4.29
C PRO A 58 6.21 -9.10 -3.19
N PRO A 59 7.53 -8.90 -3.33
CA PRO A 59 8.53 -9.44 -2.39
C PRO A 59 8.34 -8.94 -0.96
N CYS A 60 7.81 -7.72 -0.81
CA CYS A 60 7.57 -7.08 0.49
C CYS A 60 6.52 -7.80 1.35
N ILE A 61 5.78 -8.78 0.81
CA ILE A 61 4.87 -9.61 1.60
C ILE A 61 5.60 -10.45 2.64
N ASN A 62 6.87 -10.78 2.41
CA ASN A 62 7.69 -11.53 3.34
C ASN A 62 8.08 -10.68 4.56
N ASP A 63 8.24 -9.37 4.35
CA ASP A 63 8.64 -8.42 5.39
C ASP A 63 7.42 -7.87 6.12
N TYR A 64 6.36 -7.51 5.39
CA TYR A 64 5.19 -6.78 5.90
C TYR A 64 3.89 -7.61 5.98
N GLY A 65 3.95 -8.89 5.60
CA GLY A 65 2.77 -9.76 5.55
C GLY A 65 1.71 -9.27 4.55
N GLU A 66 0.45 -9.62 4.79
CA GLU A 66 -0.69 -9.22 3.93
C GLU A 66 -1.16 -7.77 4.15
N TYR A 67 -0.28 -6.88 4.62
CA TYR A 67 -0.60 -5.48 4.87
C TYR A 67 -1.83 -5.26 5.77
N ARG A 68 -1.94 -6.04 6.85
CA ARG A 68 -3.02 -5.92 7.83
C ARG A 68 -2.68 -4.89 8.89
N GLN A 69 -3.68 -4.19 9.44
CA GLN A 69 -3.46 -3.19 10.50
C GLN A 69 -2.75 -3.81 11.71
N GLU A 70 -3.09 -5.05 12.08
CA GLU A 70 -2.49 -5.75 13.21
C GLU A 70 -0.99 -6.00 13.02
N THR A 71 -0.57 -6.30 11.78
CA THR A 71 0.85 -6.52 11.44
C THR A 71 1.65 -5.24 11.66
N PHE A 72 1.21 -4.12 11.09
CA PHE A 72 1.90 -2.83 11.26
C PHE A 72 1.87 -2.31 12.70
N ARG A 73 0.76 -2.52 13.43
CA ARG A 73 0.70 -2.19 14.86
C ARG A 73 1.72 -2.99 15.67
N THR A 74 1.97 -4.24 15.30
CA THR A 74 2.99 -5.07 15.97
C THR A 74 4.39 -4.54 15.70
N MET A 75 4.72 -4.25 14.43
CA MET A 75 6.02 -3.67 14.04
C MET A 75 6.29 -2.32 14.71
N ILE A 76 5.27 -1.46 14.82
CA ILE A 76 5.36 -0.20 15.57
C ILE A 76 5.72 -0.46 17.03
N ARG A 77 5.02 -1.38 17.70
CA ARG A 77 5.30 -1.72 19.12
C ARG A 77 6.70 -2.28 19.35
N ASP A 78 7.28 -2.95 18.36
CA ASP A 78 8.63 -3.48 18.45
C ASP A 78 9.68 -2.34 18.39
N LEU A 79 9.47 -1.35 17.52
CA LEU A 79 10.29 -0.14 17.50
C LEU A 79 10.11 0.71 18.77
N GLU A 80 8.88 0.87 19.26
CA GLU A 80 8.62 1.59 20.52
C GLU A 80 9.32 0.93 21.71
N ARG A 81 9.31 -0.41 21.79
CA ARG A 81 10.07 -1.16 22.80
C ARG A 81 11.58 -1.01 22.64
N LYS A 82 12.08 -1.03 21.41
CA LYS A 82 13.52 -0.87 21.11
C LYS A 82 14.06 0.47 21.60
N TYR A 83 13.29 1.55 21.41
CA TYR A 83 13.73 2.91 21.71
C TYR A 83 13.18 3.48 23.03
N GLY A 84 12.24 2.80 23.67
CA GLY A 84 11.65 3.23 24.95
C GLY A 84 10.83 4.53 24.85
N MET A 85 10.27 4.82 23.68
CA MET A 85 9.48 6.02 23.39
C MET A 85 8.43 5.72 22.33
N SER A 86 7.44 6.60 22.14
CA SER A 86 6.43 6.38 21.07
C SER A 86 7.07 6.46 19.68
N ILE A 87 6.42 5.85 18.69
CA ILE A 87 6.93 5.87 17.31
C ILE A 87 6.99 7.30 16.74
N GLU A 88 6.04 8.17 17.11
CA GLU A 88 6.04 9.58 16.73
C GLU A 88 7.17 10.36 17.41
N GLU A 89 7.42 10.09 18.69
CA GLU A 89 8.54 10.68 19.44
C GLU A 89 9.88 10.27 18.84
N PHE A 90 10.04 8.99 18.50
CA PHE A 90 11.22 8.46 17.83
C PHE A 90 11.47 9.17 16.49
N ILE A 91 10.45 9.22 15.61
CA ILE A 91 10.54 9.88 14.31
C ILE A 91 10.92 11.36 14.47
N ASN A 92 10.26 12.09 15.36
CA ASN A 92 10.53 13.51 15.57
C ASN A 92 11.95 13.75 16.13
N THR A 93 12.40 12.89 17.03
CA THR A 93 13.74 12.95 17.62
C THR A 93 14.81 12.72 16.56
N VAL A 94 14.73 11.61 15.82
CA VAL A 94 15.71 11.27 14.78
C VAL A 94 15.71 12.29 13.65
N ARG A 95 14.54 12.81 13.24
CA ARG A 95 14.43 13.87 12.21
C ARG A 95 15.19 15.13 12.61
N ARG A 96 15.10 15.56 13.88
CA ARG A 96 15.77 16.78 14.37
C ARG A 96 17.28 16.61 14.50
N ARG A 97 17.74 15.48 15.03
CA ARG A 97 19.17 15.26 15.35
C ARG A 97 19.95 14.51 14.27
N LYS A 98 19.27 14.00 13.25
CA LYS A 98 19.74 13.00 12.27
C LYS A 98 20.09 11.64 12.90
N PRO A 99 20.02 10.53 12.13
CA PRO A 99 20.42 9.21 12.62
C PRO A 99 21.89 9.18 13.06
N ARG A 100 22.18 8.44 14.13
CA ARG A 100 23.54 8.23 14.68
C ARG A 100 24.21 6.95 14.18
N SER A 101 23.43 6.03 13.62
CA SER A 101 23.90 4.76 13.07
C SER A 101 23.10 4.37 11.83
N LEU A 102 23.62 3.42 11.07
CA LEU A 102 22.89 2.81 9.95
C LEU A 102 21.63 2.10 10.42
N GLU A 103 21.69 1.42 11.57
CA GLU A 103 20.53 0.76 12.18
C GLU A 103 19.42 1.78 12.50
N GLU A 104 19.77 2.90 13.14
CA GLU A 104 18.79 3.94 13.46
C GLU A 104 18.26 4.65 12.20
N GLN A 105 19.06 4.71 11.14
CA GLN A 105 18.60 5.21 9.85
C GLN A 105 17.56 4.26 9.24
N THR A 106 17.79 2.95 9.28
CA THR A 106 16.83 1.94 8.80
C THR A 106 15.55 1.99 9.62
N ASP A 107 15.66 1.97 10.95
CA ASP A 107 14.49 2.01 11.84
C ASP A 107 13.68 3.29 11.64
N PHE A 108 14.34 4.44 11.43
CA PHE A 108 13.66 5.69 11.11
C PHE A 108 12.88 5.61 9.79
N MET A 109 13.48 5.03 8.75
CA MET A 109 12.80 4.82 7.47
C MET A 109 11.59 3.90 7.65
N GLU A 110 11.76 2.78 8.33
CA GLU A 110 10.69 1.82 8.62
C GLU A 110 9.56 2.44 9.45
N ALA A 111 9.89 3.15 10.52
CA ALA A 111 8.93 3.86 11.37
C ALA A 111 8.04 4.80 10.54
N THR A 112 8.64 5.59 9.65
CA THR A 112 7.88 6.50 8.78
C THR A 112 7.00 5.75 7.80
N PHE A 113 7.48 4.63 7.26
CA PHE A 113 6.70 3.78 6.36
C PHE A 113 5.52 3.12 7.08
N TYR A 114 5.72 2.54 8.27
CA TYR A 114 4.67 1.86 9.04
C TYR A 114 3.53 2.79 9.42
N LEU A 115 3.84 3.99 9.91
CA LEU A 115 2.82 5.00 10.19
C LEU A 115 2.08 5.45 8.94
N GLY A 116 2.81 5.62 7.83
CA GLY A 116 2.23 5.93 6.54
C GLY A 116 1.21 4.87 6.13
N VAL A 117 1.61 3.60 6.10
CA VAL A 117 0.72 2.50 5.72
C VAL A 117 -0.48 2.40 6.66
N LEU A 118 -0.28 2.49 7.97
CA LEU A 118 -1.39 2.36 8.93
C LEU A 118 -2.46 3.44 8.74
N LYS A 119 -2.05 4.67 8.44
CA LYS A 119 -2.94 5.78 8.12
C LYS A 119 -3.73 5.52 6.83
N GLU A 120 -3.08 4.96 5.82
CA GLU A 120 -3.72 4.70 4.53
C GLU A 120 -4.64 3.48 4.59
N LEU A 121 -4.31 2.46 5.39
CA LEU A 121 -5.15 1.29 5.58
C LEU A 121 -6.55 1.65 6.10
N SER A 122 -6.68 2.67 6.95
CA SER A 122 -7.98 3.17 7.41
C SER A 122 -8.83 3.87 6.34
N ASN A 123 -8.22 4.31 5.24
CA ASN A 123 -8.86 5.06 4.16
C ASN A 123 -8.92 4.29 2.84
N THR A 124 -8.52 3.02 2.83
CA THR A 124 -8.48 2.20 1.61
C THR A 124 -9.86 2.08 0.99
N LYS A 125 -9.98 2.44 -0.29
CA LYS A 125 -11.21 2.25 -1.06
C LYS A 125 -11.36 0.79 -1.48
N SER A 126 -12.60 0.33 -1.57
CA SER A 126 -12.88 -1.02 -2.05
C SER A 126 -12.62 -1.12 -3.55
N ILE A 127 -12.03 -2.23 -3.98
CA ILE A 127 -11.87 -2.55 -5.40
C ILE A 127 -12.93 -3.57 -5.79
N TYR A 128 -13.67 -3.28 -6.86
CA TYR A 128 -14.74 -4.13 -7.35
C TYR A 128 -14.31 -4.86 -8.62
N VAL A 129 -14.52 -6.17 -8.65
CA VAL A 129 -14.28 -7.01 -9.83
C VAL A 129 -15.60 -7.67 -10.20
N THR A 130 -16.02 -7.49 -11.46
CA THR A 130 -17.24 -8.10 -11.99
C THR A 130 -17.04 -8.57 -13.43
N LYS A 131 -17.93 -9.41 -13.92
CA LYS A 131 -17.94 -9.84 -15.32
C LYS A 131 -18.49 -8.74 -16.21
N GLY A 132 -17.97 -8.62 -17.43
CA GLY A 132 -18.36 -7.57 -18.37
C GLY A 132 -19.86 -7.51 -18.66
N TYR A 133 -20.55 -8.65 -18.70
CA TYR A 133 -22.00 -8.70 -18.92
C TYR A 133 -22.83 -8.14 -17.76
N ASN A 134 -22.23 -7.90 -16.59
CA ASN A 134 -22.88 -7.22 -15.46
C ASN A 134 -22.67 -5.69 -15.50
N ILE A 135 -21.88 -5.17 -16.44
CA ILE A 135 -21.50 -3.77 -16.50
C ILE A 135 -22.47 -3.03 -17.42
N SER A 136 -23.08 -1.97 -16.90
CA SER A 136 -23.86 -0.99 -17.68
C SER A 136 -23.13 0.34 -17.64
N VAL A 137 -22.71 0.83 -18.80
CA VAL A 137 -21.95 2.08 -18.93
C VAL A 137 -22.76 3.09 -19.73
N LYS A 138 -22.92 4.29 -19.18
CA LYS A 138 -23.51 5.46 -19.87
C LYS A 138 -22.50 6.59 -19.83
N GLU A 139 -22.47 7.41 -20.88
CA GLU A 139 -21.67 8.65 -20.92
C GLU A 139 -20.16 8.48 -20.65
N ALA A 140 -19.57 7.36 -21.11
CA ALA A 140 -18.14 7.10 -20.91
C ALA A 140 -17.25 7.66 -22.03
N VAL A 141 -16.04 8.08 -21.65
CA VAL A 141 -14.96 8.46 -22.57
C VAL A 141 -14.03 7.27 -22.80
N ALA A 142 -13.85 6.88 -24.07
CA ALA A 142 -12.89 5.84 -24.44
C ALA A 142 -11.48 6.41 -24.53
N ILE A 143 -10.56 5.93 -23.70
CA ILE A 143 -9.12 6.25 -23.74
C ILE A 143 -8.43 5.19 -24.60
N ARG A 144 -7.57 5.61 -25.54
CA ARG A 144 -6.83 4.74 -26.47
C ARG A 144 -5.35 5.08 -26.48
#